data_AF-A0A3E0TNS3-F1
#
_entry.id   AF-A0A3E0TNS3-F1
#
_cell.length_a   1.000
_cell.length_b   1.000
_cell.length_c   1.000
_cell.angle_alpha   90.00
_cell.angle_beta   90.00
_cell.angle_gamma   90.00
#
_symmetry.space_group_name_H-M   'P 1'
#
loop_
_entity.id
_entity.type
_entity.pdbx_description
1 polymer ?
#
loop_
_entity_poly.entity_id
_entity_poly.type
_entity_poly.pdbx_seq_one_letter_code
_entity_poly.pdbx_strand_id
1 'polypeptide(L)' 'MIIQAVDREINRLTALPDDSITPTEEIRLVDYESLADELEDAYEKASAGHTNLPEYNLLVTDRGQDDG' A
#
# COMPACT_ATOMS: atom_id res chain seq x y z
N MET A 1 5.46 -8.98 -6.82
CA MET A 1 5.91 -8.43 -5.53
C MET A 1 4.67 -8.18 -4.69
N ILE A 2 4.68 -8.56 -3.41
CA ILE A 2 3.50 -8.48 -2.53
C ILE A 2 3.18 -7.02 -2.18
N ILE A 3 4.20 -6.21 -1.83
CA ILE A 3 4.07 -4.77 -1.52
C ILE A 3 3.32 -4.02 -2.64
N GLN A 4 3.79 -4.14 -3.89
CA GLN A 4 3.15 -3.52 -5.06
C GLN A 4 1.73 -4.02 -5.34
N ALA A 5 1.41 -5.27 -4.96
CA ALA A 5 0.07 -5.81 -5.16
C ALA A 5 -0.91 -5.25 -4.13
N VAL A 6 -0.48 -5.12 -2.87
CA VAL A 6 -1.25 -4.49 -1.79
C VAL A 6 -1.47 -3.02 -2.09
N ASP A 7 -0.41 -2.30 -2.47
CA ASP A 7 -0.49 -0.89 -2.84
C ASP A 7 -1.47 -0.62 -4.00
N ARG A 8 -1.46 -1.46 -5.04
CA ARG A 8 -2.42 -1.33 -6.14
C ARG A 8 -3.86 -1.55 -5.72
N GLU A 9 -4.11 -2.49 -4.82
CA GLU A 9 -5.49 -2.76 -4.38
C GLU A 9 -5.99 -1.66 -3.43
N ILE A 10 -5.12 -1.12 -2.57
CA ILE A 10 -5.43 0.09 -1.79
C ILE A 10 -5.80 1.24 -2.72
N ASN A 11 -4.93 1.57 -3.69
CA ASN A 11 -5.19 2.65 -4.65
C ASN A 11 -6.47 2.42 -5.46
N ARG A 12 -6.75 1.17 -5.83
CA ARG A 12 -7.98 0.83 -6.54
C ARG A 12 -9.21 1.09 -5.68
N LEU A 13 -9.18 0.70 -4.41
CA LEU A 13 -10.29 0.86 -3.48
C LEU A 13 -10.48 2.32 -3.08
N THR A 14 -9.40 3.09 -2.89
CA THR A 14 -9.46 4.52 -2.56
C THR A 14 -9.87 5.39 -3.74
N ALA A 15 -9.64 4.95 -4.98
CA ALA A 15 -10.09 5.64 -6.18
C ALA A 15 -11.57 5.37 -6.53
N LEU A 16 -12.25 4.49 -5.79
CA LEU A 16 -13.69 4.28 -5.97
C LEU A 16 -14.44 5.52 -5.46
N PRO A 17 -15.43 6.04 -6.21
CA PRO A 17 -16.29 7.09 -5.69
C PRO A 17 -17.06 6.60 -4.45
N ASP A 18 -17.28 7.47 -3.47
CA ASP A 18 -17.92 7.12 -2.18
C ASP A 18 -19.26 6.39 -2.36
N ASP A 19 -20.07 6.78 -3.34
CA ASP A 19 -21.36 6.14 -3.66
C ASP A 19 -21.25 4.71 -4.21
N SER A 20 -20.04 4.27 -4.58
CA SER A 20 -19.75 2.93 -5.13
C SER A 20 -19.02 2.02 -4.16
N ILE A 21 -18.50 2.56 -3.04
CA ILE A 21 -17.85 1.78 -2.01
C ILE A 21 -18.91 0.98 -1.24
N THR A 22 -18.75 -0.34 -1.25
CA THR A 22 -19.53 -1.24 -0.41
C THR A 22 -18.88 -1.40 0.97
N PRO A 23 -19.64 -1.76 2.02
CA PRO A 23 -19.07 -2.05 3.34
C PRO A 23 -18.00 -3.15 3.32
N THR A 24 -18.07 -4.07 2.34
CA THR A 24 -17.05 -5.11 2.16
C THR A 24 -15.75 -4.54 1.60
N GLU A 25 -15.83 -3.55 0.72
CA GLU A 25 -14.67 -2.84 0.19
C GLU A 25 -14.01 -1.96 1.24
N GLU A 26 -14.78 -1.32 2.12
CA GLU A 26 -14.23 -0.60 3.29
C GLU A 26 -13.45 -1.53 4.22
N ILE A 27 -14.03 -2.69 4.57
CA ILE A 27 -13.34 -3.68 5.42
C ILE A 27 -12.05 -4.15 4.75
N ARG A 28 -12.10 -4.44 3.43
CA ARG A 28 -10.92 -4.84 2.68
C ARG A 28 -9.86 -3.75 2.63
N LEU A 29 -10.26 -2.49 2.49
CA LEU A 29 -9.33 -1.36 2.50
C LEU A 29 -8.58 -1.32 3.83
N VAL A 30 -9.28 -1.41 4.96
CA VAL A 30 -8.67 -1.46 6.29
C VAL A 30 -7.73 -2.66 6.44
N ASP A 31 -8.12 -3.84 5.95
CA ASP A 31 -7.27 -5.04 5.96
C ASP A 31 -6.00 -4.84 5.13
N TYR A 32 -6.11 -4.23 3.94
CA TYR A 32 -4.96 -3.96 3.09
C TYR A 32 -4.05 -2.87 3.66
N GLU A 33 -4.60 -1.82 4.27
CA GLU A 33 -3.81 -0.79 4.96
C GLU A 33 -3.02 -1.40 6.12
N SER A 34 -3.66 -2.23 6.94
CA SER A 34 -2.98 -2.95 8.03
C SER A 34 -1.87 -3.86 7.49
N LEU A 35 -2.12 -4.55 6.38
CA LEU A 35 -1.11 -5.39 5.73
C LEU A 35 0.04 -4.56 5.12
N ALA A 36 -0.24 -3.36 4.61
CA ALA A 36 0.79 -2.47 4.08
C ALA A 36 1.74 -2.01 5.21
N ASP A 37 1.21 -1.66 6.37
CA ASP A 37 2.01 -1.30 7.55
C ASP A 37 2.89 -2.49 7.99
N GLU A 38 2.33 -3.70 8.07
CA GLU A 38 3.11 -4.90 8.41
C GLU A 38 4.23 -5.20 7.41
N LEU A 39 3.97 -4.97 6.11
CA LEU A 39 4.93 -5.18 5.05
C LEU A 39 6.04 -4.12 5.04
N GLU A 40 5.72 -2.87 5.36
CA GLU A 40 6.70 -1.80 5.57
C GLU A 40 7.65 -2.18 6.70
N ASP A 41 7.10 -2.53 7.86
CA ASP A 41 7.84 -2.95 9.05
C ASP A 41 8.76 -4.15 8.76
N ALA A 42 8.27 -5.13 8.02
CA ALA A 42 9.04 -6.31 7.61
C ALA A 42 10.14 -5.95 6.60
N TYR A 43 9.85 -5.04 5.67
CA TYR A 43 10.79 -4.57 4.68
C TYR A 43 11.91 -3.74 5.30
N GLU A 44 11.60 -2.84 6.23
CA GLU A 44 12.59 -2.06 6.97
C GLU A 44 13.54 -2.99 7.73
N LYS A 45 13.00 -3.97 8.47
CA LYS A 45 13.80 -4.97 9.18
C LYS A 45 14.69 -5.79 8.25
N ALA A 46 14.19 -6.14 7.06
CA ALA A 46 14.97 -6.84 6.04
C ALA A 46 16.06 -5.94 5.42
N SER A 47 15.74 -4.68 5.14
CA SER A 47 16.64 -3.70 4.53
C SER A 47 17.78 -3.29 5.46
N ALA A 48 17.55 -3.30 6.79
CA ALA A 48 18.59 -3.07 7.79
C ALA A 48 19.77 -4.06 7.67
N GLY A 49 19.54 -5.26 7.12
CA GLY A 49 20.58 -6.26 6.85
C GLY A 49 21.11 -6.28 5.41
N HIS A 50 20.51 -5.53 4.49
CA HIS A 50 20.76 -5.63 3.04
C HIS A 50 20.85 -4.24 2.39
N THR A 51 22.07 -3.80 2.06
CA THR A 51 22.37 -2.47 1.50
C THR A 51 21.94 -2.27 0.04
N ASN A 52 21.41 -3.30 -0.62
CA ASN A 52 21.10 -3.28 -2.06
C ASN A 52 19.59 -3.32 -2.33
N LEU A 53 18.77 -3.13 -1.30
CA LEU A 53 17.32 -3.04 -1.44
C LEU A 53 16.92 -1.58 -1.70
N PRO A 54 16.02 -1.32 -2.65
CA PRO A 54 15.48 0.03 -2.86
C PRO A 54 14.73 0.50 -1.61
N GLU A 55 14.53 1.81 -1.45
CA GLU A 55 13.69 2.32 -0.37
C GLU A 55 12.24 1.84 -0.54
N TYR A 56 11.53 1.58 0.57
CA TYR A 56 10.14 1.12 0.54
C TYR A 56 9.23 2.07 -0.26
N ASN A 57 9.46 3.37 -0.13
CA ASN A 57 8.75 4.43 -0.86
C ASN A 57 8.90 4.33 -2.39
N LEU A 58 9.95 3.67 -2.91
CA LEU A 58 10.11 3.43 -4.35
C LEU A 58 9.29 2.22 -4.84
N LEU A 59 8.76 1.40 -3.92
CA LEU A 59 7.96 0.22 -4.23
C LEU A 59 6.46 0.48 -4.17
N VAL A 60 6.04 1.55 -3.52
CA VAL A 60 4.64 1.97 -3.41
C VAL A 60 4.38 3.16 -4.33
N THR A 61 3.15 3.30 -4.80
CA THR A 61 2.75 4.49 -5.56
C THR A 61 2.61 5.62 -4.55
N ASP A 62 3.41 6.70 -4.72
CA ASP A 62 3.42 7.86 -3.82
C ASP A 62 1.97 8.33 -3.58
N ARG A 63 1.46 8.12 -2.36
CA ARG A 63 0.09 8.49 -1.95
C ARG A 63 -0.11 10.01 -1.84
N GLY A 64 0.78 10.83 -2.43
CA GLY A 64 0.87 12.27 -2.24
C GLY A 64 1.03 13.11 -3.50
N GLN A 65 1.06 12.55 -4.72
CA GLN A 65 1.04 13.32 -5.97
C GLN A 65 -0.21 13.02 -6.81
N ASP A 66 -1.37 13.42 -6.30
CA ASP A 66 -2.44 13.91 -7.17
C ASP A 66 -2.13 15.37 -7.49
N ASP A 67 -1.38 15.57 -8.59
CA ASP A 67 -1.11 16.87 -9.21
C ASP A 67 -2.06 16.95 -10.43
N GLY A 68 -3.19 17.67 -10.29
CA GLY A 68 -4.11 17.92 -11.42
C GLY A 68 -5.52 18.40 -11.07
#